data_AF-A0A3N5IN15-F1
#
_entry.id   AF-A0A3N5IN15-F1
#
_cell.length_a   1.000
_cell.length_b   1.000
_cell.length_c   1.000
_cell.angle_alpha   90.00
_cell.angle_beta   90.00
_cell.angle_gamma   90.00
#
_symmetry.space_group_name_H-M   'P 1'
#
loop_
_entity.id
_entity.type
_entity.pdbx_description
1 polymer ?
#
loop_
_entity_poly.entity_id
_entity_poly.type
_entity_poly.pdbx_seq_one_letter_code
_entity_poly.pdbx_strand_id
1 'polypeptide(L)'
;MDRDFVLNLSMEADEKSAAHVEPDGDGYVALASFYPRLPTTPELTPRCITIIVDCSGSMGGDSIAQARKALYEILELLRPEDAFNVVRFGSSYQMLFPSPIPADAGNLKTAKNLLEVLDADMGGTEIEQAVAAAIKGATRSKQSKEALLITDGEVWDWEKVTKMAARSRVRFFTVGVGSSVSEAFVQTLADVTGGACELVSPNEDMAEKIVRHFKRIYFPKAENVKVLWPGEPEKTFPEQVSAVYDGDTLHVFGRFKGKPEGEVELQADLENGGTLEQRVPLESMTSNLPPNGLPGATARMAAAYEMRAMDDSGEIAALGVKYQLMSSYTNYLAIDVRAEGEKAGDLPALRKTPQMLAAGWGGSGTVAQDMDMSYSLEAPMFSRRKMANYSEPITMFRVASIEDLERFIDRLNRLQTGLFSPVGDITSISDLEDQEAPDGLIEALSELVDTGVDEETAVTLFLYLLSQHKRVKKRLDRSTKRILTKAYKQLTGAPSEVQQRVRSIIEDYLKTIGS
;
A
#
# COMPACT_ATOMS: atom_id res chain seq x y z
N MET A 1 -12.85 24.20 -7.13
CA MET A 1 -11.98 23.07 -6.78
C MET A 1 -11.71 22.33 -8.07
N ASP A 2 -10.53 22.53 -8.63
CA ASP A 2 -10.05 21.91 -9.87
C ASP A 2 -9.11 20.72 -9.60
N ARG A 3 -8.94 20.34 -8.32
CA ARG A 3 -8.01 19.32 -7.84
C ARG A 3 -8.65 18.49 -6.72
N ASP A 4 -8.12 17.29 -6.53
CA ASP A 4 -8.53 16.38 -5.47
C ASP A 4 -8.00 16.84 -4.10
N PHE A 5 -8.73 16.50 -3.04
CA PHE A 5 -8.26 16.56 -1.66
C PHE A 5 -7.96 15.13 -1.23
N VAL A 6 -6.68 14.83 -0.98
CA VAL A 6 -6.22 13.51 -0.54
C VAL A 6 -6.01 13.55 0.97
N LEU A 7 -6.69 12.66 1.69
CA LEU A 7 -6.50 12.45 3.12
C LEU A 7 -5.91 11.05 3.34
N ASN A 8 -4.63 11.00 3.69
CA ASN A 8 -3.96 9.76 4.05
C ASN A 8 -4.07 9.55 5.56
N LEU A 9 -4.59 8.40 5.95
CA LEU A 9 -4.70 7.98 7.35
C LEU A 9 -3.80 6.76 7.54
N SER A 10 -2.79 6.88 8.40
CA SER A 10 -1.96 5.76 8.85
C SER A 10 -2.47 5.26 10.21
N MET A 11 -2.53 3.94 10.36
CA MET A 11 -2.83 3.28 11.64
C MET A 11 -1.54 2.68 12.20
N GLU A 12 -1.43 2.62 13.53
CA GLU A 12 -0.31 1.94 14.19
C GLU A 12 -0.26 0.45 13.80
N ALA A 13 0.95 -0.11 13.82
CA ALA A 13 1.23 -1.41 13.20
C ALA A 13 0.49 -2.61 13.82
N ASP A 14 -0.02 -2.48 15.04
CA ASP A 14 -0.66 -3.55 15.82
C ASP A 14 -2.18 -3.67 15.57
N GLU A 15 -2.83 -2.70 14.89
CA GLU A 15 -4.30 -2.64 14.69
C GLU A 15 -4.73 -2.85 13.22
N LYS A 16 -4.09 -3.77 12.50
CA LYS A 16 -4.34 -3.89 11.05
C LYS A 16 -5.49 -4.82 10.67
N SER A 17 -6.00 -5.62 11.60
CA SER A 17 -7.12 -6.53 11.33
C SER A 17 -8.20 -6.40 12.37
N ALA A 18 -9.42 -6.23 11.89
CA ALA A 18 -10.57 -5.95 12.72
C ALA A 18 -11.80 -6.64 12.14
N ALA A 19 -12.70 -7.09 13.02
CA ALA A 19 -13.95 -7.67 12.60
C ALA A 19 -15.08 -7.06 13.41
N HIS A 20 -16.14 -6.65 12.72
CA HIS A 20 -17.28 -6.02 13.34
C HIS A 20 -18.59 -6.64 12.86
N VAL A 21 -19.58 -6.67 13.74
CA VAL A 21 -20.94 -7.11 13.44
C VAL A 21 -21.93 -6.00 13.77
N GLU A 22 -22.89 -5.79 12.87
CA GLU A 22 -24.02 -4.88 13.06
C GLU A 22 -25.36 -5.56 12.73
N PRO A 23 -26.47 -5.14 13.36
CA PRO A 23 -27.82 -5.55 12.96
C PRO A 23 -28.16 -5.08 11.53
N ASP A 24 -28.87 -5.91 10.77
CA ASP A 24 -29.39 -5.60 9.44
C ASP A 24 -30.78 -6.21 9.23
N GLY A 25 -31.83 -5.39 9.41
CA GLY A 25 -33.21 -5.85 9.39
C GLY A 25 -33.49 -6.86 10.50
N ASP A 26 -33.98 -8.05 10.12
CA ASP A 26 -34.27 -9.15 11.04
C ASP A 26 -33.04 -10.05 11.32
N GLY A 27 -31.88 -9.71 10.77
CA GLY A 27 -30.64 -10.46 10.91
C GLY A 27 -29.44 -9.58 11.25
N TYR A 28 -28.26 -10.06 10.88
CA TYR A 28 -26.97 -9.42 11.16
C TYR A 28 -26.07 -9.48 9.93
N VAL A 29 -25.18 -8.50 9.83
CA VAL A 29 -24.07 -8.51 8.87
C VAL A 29 -22.77 -8.29 9.63
N ALA A 30 -21.75 -9.06 9.26
CA ALA A 30 -20.40 -8.92 9.77
C ALA A 30 -19.43 -8.54 8.65
N LEU A 31 -18.42 -7.76 8.97
CA LEU A 31 -17.25 -7.47 8.15
C LEU A 31 -16.02 -7.97 8.91
N ALA A 32 -15.17 -8.74 8.23
CA ALA A 32 -13.83 -9.09 8.64
C ALA A 32 -12.85 -8.41 7.70
N SER A 33 -12.03 -7.53 8.24
CA SER A 33 -10.93 -6.88 7.54
C SER A 33 -9.62 -7.53 7.99
N PHE A 34 -9.01 -8.33 7.11
CA PHE A 34 -7.73 -8.96 7.35
C PHE A 34 -6.60 -8.18 6.65
N TYR A 35 -5.47 -8.08 7.33
CA TYR A 35 -4.22 -7.57 6.77
C TYR A 35 -3.15 -8.64 6.97
N PRO A 36 -3.10 -9.64 6.08
CA PRO A 36 -2.21 -10.76 6.26
C PRO A 36 -0.76 -10.36 5.99
N ARG A 37 0.14 -10.81 6.88
CA ARG A 37 1.58 -10.71 6.69
C ARG A 37 2.12 -12.06 6.30
N LEU A 38 2.62 -12.15 5.07
CA LEU A 38 3.13 -13.40 4.53
C LEU A 38 4.58 -13.58 4.96
N PRO A 39 4.98 -14.77 5.45
CA PRO A 39 6.33 -15.00 5.89
C PRO A 39 7.30 -14.89 4.72
N THR A 40 8.39 -14.17 4.93
CA THR A 40 9.54 -14.18 4.02
C THR A 40 10.26 -15.52 4.17
N THR A 41 10.54 -16.22 3.07
CA THR A 41 11.37 -17.44 3.14
C THR A 41 12.81 -17.06 3.49
N PRO A 42 13.53 -17.86 4.30
CA PRO A 42 14.91 -17.58 4.70
C PRO A 42 15.88 -17.42 3.52
N GLU A 43 15.57 -18.06 2.39
CA GLU A 43 16.28 -17.91 1.13
C GLU A 43 15.29 -17.42 0.07
N LEU A 44 15.40 -16.14 -0.32
CA LEU A 44 14.63 -15.61 -1.44
C LEU A 44 15.13 -16.28 -2.73
N THR A 45 14.27 -17.03 -3.42
CA THR A 45 14.64 -17.67 -4.69
C THR A 45 14.97 -16.61 -5.75
N PRO A 46 16.04 -16.76 -6.55
CA PRO A 46 16.33 -15.84 -7.65
C PRO A 46 15.19 -15.72 -8.65
N ARG A 47 14.89 -14.49 -9.08
CA ARG A 47 13.78 -14.17 -9.98
C ARG A 47 14.29 -13.67 -11.33
N CYS A 48 13.53 -13.93 -12.39
CA CYS A 48 13.71 -13.34 -13.70
C CYS A 48 12.64 -12.28 -13.92
N ILE A 49 13.00 -11.01 -13.73
CA ILE A 49 12.07 -9.88 -13.65
C ILE A 49 12.17 -9.01 -14.90
N THR A 50 11.06 -8.82 -15.62
CA THR A 50 11.00 -7.83 -16.71
C THR A 50 10.18 -6.63 -16.26
N ILE A 51 10.79 -5.45 -16.20
CA ILE A 51 10.08 -4.22 -15.87
C ILE A 51 9.62 -3.57 -17.17
N ILE A 52 8.31 -3.36 -17.32
CA ILE A 52 7.64 -2.83 -18.49
C ILE A 52 7.06 -1.47 -18.11
N VAL A 53 7.60 -0.38 -18.66
CA VAL A 53 7.21 0.99 -18.32
C VAL A 53 6.59 1.70 -19.52
N ASP A 54 5.43 2.28 -19.31
CA ASP A 54 4.75 3.14 -20.27
C ASP A 54 5.46 4.49 -20.37
N CYS A 55 5.75 4.90 -21.60
CA CYS A 55 6.38 6.16 -21.98
C CYS A 55 5.52 6.88 -23.04
N SER A 56 4.23 6.58 -23.09
CA SER A 56 3.24 7.31 -23.88
C SER A 56 3.10 8.75 -23.39
N GLY A 57 2.56 9.62 -24.24
CA GLY A 57 2.45 11.05 -23.93
C GLY A 57 1.59 11.37 -22.70
N SER A 58 0.69 10.46 -22.28
CA SER A 58 -0.12 10.63 -21.06
C SER A 58 0.73 10.57 -19.78
N MET A 59 1.82 9.80 -19.81
CA MET A 59 2.77 9.69 -18.69
C MET A 59 3.58 10.97 -18.45
N GLY A 60 3.43 12.00 -19.28
CA GLY A 60 4.18 13.24 -19.17
C GLY A 60 4.05 13.94 -17.81
N GLY A 61 5.10 14.66 -17.41
CA GLY A 61 5.13 15.40 -16.15
C GLY A 61 5.48 14.52 -14.94
N ASP A 62 4.68 14.63 -13.87
CA ASP A 62 4.99 14.00 -12.58
C ASP A 62 4.92 12.46 -12.65
N SER A 63 4.05 11.89 -13.51
CA SER A 63 3.90 10.44 -13.65
C SER A 63 5.19 9.74 -14.09
N ILE A 64 5.80 10.16 -15.20
CA ILE A 64 7.07 9.57 -15.67
C ILE A 64 8.22 9.86 -14.71
N ALA A 65 8.21 11.02 -14.03
CA ALA A 65 9.22 11.37 -13.03
C ALA A 65 9.18 10.45 -11.81
N GLN A 66 7.98 10.18 -11.28
CA GLN A 66 7.77 9.27 -10.17
C GLN A 66 8.02 7.81 -10.57
N ALA A 67 7.62 7.39 -11.77
CA ALA A 67 7.95 6.07 -12.30
C ALA A 67 9.48 5.89 -12.41
N ARG A 68 10.21 6.91 -12.88
CA ARG A 68 11.68 6.90 -12.91
C ARG A 68 12.30 6.82 -11.52
N LYS A 69 11.80 7.56 -10.53
CA LYS A 69 12.22 7.47 -9.12
C LYS A 69 12.06 6.03 -8.60
N ALA A 70 10.87 5.46 -8.77
CA ALA A 70 10.56 4.08 -8.37
C ALA A 70 11.47 3.06 -9.05
N LEU A 71 11.70 3.21 -10.36
CA LEU A 71 12.59 2.32 -11.12
C LEU A 71 14.03 2.38 -10.62
N TYR A 72 14.51 3.57 -10.26
CA TYR A 72 15.85 3.72 -9.72
C TYR A 72 15.99 2.95 -8.40
N GLU A 73 15.02 3.12 -7.50
CA GLU A 73 14.96 2.38 -6.23
C GLU A 73 14.90 0.87 -6.50
N ILE A 74 13.96 0.41 -7.34
CA ILE A 74 13.83 -1.01 -7.73
C ILE A 74 15.15 -1.62 -8.22
N LEU A 75 15.93 -0.89 -9.02
CA LEU A 75 17.24 -1.38 -9.49
C LEU A 75 18.25 -1.58 -8.35
N GLU A 76 18.17 -0.83 -7.25
CA GLU A 76 18.98 -1.05 -6.04
C GLU A 76 18.53 -2.30 -5.25
N LEU A 77 17.28 -2.71 -5.42
CA LEU A 77 16.70 -3.86 -4.72
C LEU A 77 16.95 -5.19 -5.44
N LEU A 78 17.40 -5.15 -6.69
CA LEU A 78 17.75 -6.36 -7.44
C LEU A 78 19.05 -6.97 -6.90
N ARG A 79 19.09 -8.30 -6.79
CA ARG A 79 20.32 -9.00 -6.37
C ARG A 79 21.12 -9.48 -7.57
N PRO A 80 22.45 -9.66 -7.41
CA PRO A 80 23.28 -10.27 -8.45
C PRO A 80 22.79 -11.65 -8.94
N GLU A 81 22.05 -12.40 -8.12
CA GLU A 81 21.47 -13.70 -8.51
C GLU A 81 20.21 -13.55 -9.38
N ASP A 82 19.50 -12.41 -9.29
CA ASP A 82 18.32 -12.13 -10.10
C ASP A 82 18.72 -11.81 -11.55
N ALA A 83 17.85 -12.14 -12.48
CA ALA A 83 17.95 -11.70 -13.87
C ALA A 83 16.91 -10.63 -14.14
N PHE A 84 17.28 -9.59 -14.88
CA PHE A 84 16.38 -8.47 -15.14
C PHE A 84 16.45 -7.94 -16.58
N ASN A 85 15.39 -7.26 -17.00
CA ASN A 85 15.38 -6.42 -18.19
C ASN A 85 14.43 -5.24 -17.99
N VAL A 86 14.63 -4.17 -18.76
CA VAL A 86 13.73 -3.02 -18.81
C VAL A 86 13.18 -2.91 -20.23
N VAL A 87 11.86 -2.77 -20.35
CA VAL A 87 11.14 -2.56 -21.60
C VAL A 87 10.36 -1.25 -21.47
N ARG A 88 10.70 -0.27 -22.30
CA ARG A 88 9.89 0.96 -22.42
C ARG A 88 8.97 0.84 -23.62
N PHE A 89 7.75 1.34 -23.51
CA PHE A 89 6.78 1.28 -24.61
C PHE A 89 5.93 2.54 -24.76
N GLY A 90 5.42 2.74 -25.96
CA GLY A 90 4.43 3.73 -26.35
C GLY A 90 3.81 3.26 -27.66
N SER A 91 3.88 4.03 -28.75
CA SER A 91 3.52 3.56 -30.11
C SER A 91 4.39 2.42 -30.63
N SER A 92 5.53 2.18 -29.99
CA SER A 92 6.46 1.08 -30.24
C SER A 92 7.08 0.65 -28.91
N TYR A 93 7.89 -0.41 -28.89
CA TYR A 93 8.61 -0.83 -27.68
C TYR A 93 10.12 -0.90 -27.92
N GLN A 94 10.89 -0.72 -26.85
CA GLN A 94 12.34 -0.90 -26.84
C GLN A 94 12.74 -1.69 -25.60
N MET A 95 13.48 -2.77 -25.79
CA MET A 95 14.08 -3.52 -24.70
C MET A 95 15.50 -3.03 -24.48
N LEU A 96 15.89 -2.81 -23.22
CA LEU A 96 17.27 -2.45 -22.87
C LEU A 96 18.25 -3.55 -23.27
N PHE A 97 17.89 -4.80 -23.01
CA PHE A 97 18.64 -5.98 -23.42
C PHE A 97 17.78 -6.92 -24.30
N PRO A 98 18.39 -7.74 -25.18
CA PRO A 98 17.63 -8.71 -26.00
C PRO A 98 16.86 -9.78 -25.20
N SER A 99 17.27 -10.03 -23.96
CA SER A 99 16.62 -10.91 -22.99
C SER A 99 17.06 -10.54 -21.58
N PRO A 100 16.36 -10.97 -20.51
CA PRO A 100 16.82 -10.76 -19.14
C PRO A 100 18.26 -11.27 -18.91
N ILE A 101 19.08 -10.46 -18.24
CA ILE A 101 20.48 -10.73 -17.91
C ILE A 101 20.72 -10.56 -16.40
N PRO A 102 21.81 -11.11 -15.82
CA PRO A 102 22.09 -10.96 -14.39
C PRO A 102 22.14 -9.50 -13.93
N ALA A 103 21.59 -9.20 -12.75
CA ALA A 103 21.63 -7.88 -12.13
C ALA A 103 22.99 -7.60 -11.44
N ASP A 104 24.08 -7.73 -12.20
CA ASP A 104 25.40 -7.30 -11.75
C ASP A 104 25.57 -5.77 -11.83
N ALA A 105 26.59 -5.25 -11.13
CA ALA A 105 26.84 -3.81 -11.05
C ALA A 105 27.04 -3.13 -12.42
N GLY A 106 27.56 -3.85 -13.43
CA GLY A 106 27.75 -3.33 -14.78
C GLY A 106 26.42 -3.15 -15.50
N ASN A 107 25.58 -4.19 -15.49
CA ASN A 107 24.27 -4.18 -16.13
C ASN A 107 23.30 -3.22 -15.44
N LEU A 108 23.33 -3.16 -14.09
CA LEU A 108 22.56 -2.20 -13.31
C LEU A 108 22.95 -0.75 -13.63
N LYS A 109 24.26 -0.47 -13.81
CA LYS A 109 24.70 0.85 -14.25
C LYS A 109 24.18 1.20 -15.64
N THR A 110 24.20 0.26 -16.58
CA THR A 110 23.61 0.47 -17.92
C THR A 110 22.12 0.78 -17.84
N ALA A 111 21.38 0.10 -16.96
CA ALA A 111 19.97 0.38 -16.75
C ALA A 111 19.72 1.75 -16.11
N LYS A 112 20.51 2.15 -15.10
CA LYS A 112 20.42 3.49 -14.49
C LYS A 112 20.67 4.60 -15.50
N ASN A 113 21.62 4.43 -16.42
CA ASN A 113 21.85 5.39 -17.51
C ASN A 113 20.64 5.50 -18.46
N LEU A 114 19.90 4.42 -18.71
CA LEU A 114 18.64 4.50 -19.46
C LEU A 114 17.60 5.33 -18.70
N LEU A 115 17.51 5.15 -17.37
CA LEU A 115 16.56 5.88 -16.53
C LEU A 115 16.82 7.39 -16.56
N GLU A 116 18.08 7.84 -16.64
CA GLU A 116 18.41 9.28 -16.74
C GLU A 116 17.77 9.97 -17.96
N VAL A 117 17.53 9.24 -19.04
CA VAL A 117 16.92 9.73 -20.29
C VAL A 117 15.50 9.21 -20.51
N LEU A 118 14.92 8.52 -19.52
CA LEU A 118 13.55 8.02 -19.60
C LEU A 118 12.57 9.20 -19.53
N ASP A 119 11.73 9.32 -20.56
CA ASP A 119 10.74 10.37 -20.70
C ASP A 119 9.49 9.86 -21.46
N ALA A 120 8.40 10.62 -21.41
CA ALA A 120 7.12 10.33 -22.06
C ALA A 120 7.15 10.66 -23.57
N ASP A 121 8.13 10.10 -24.30
CA ASP A 121 8.49 10.46 -25.67
C ASP A 121 8.06 9.44 -26.74
N MET A 122 7.35 8.38 -26.36
CA MET A 122 7.07 7.25 -27.25
C MET A 122 5.70 7.29 -27.94
N GLY A 123 4.89 8.34 -27.73
CA GLY A 123 3.64 8.56 -28.46
C GLY A 123 2.42 7.90 -27.81
N GLY A 124 1.73 7.01 -28.54
CA GLY A 124 0.52 6.29 -28.08
C GLY A 124 0.86 5.12 -27.16
N THR A 125 -0.05 4.14 -27.04
CA THR A 125 0.04 3.04 -26.06
C THR A 125 -0.19 1.67 -26.72
N GLU A 126 0.85 1.08 -27.29
CA GLU A 126 0.84 -0.24 -27.95
C GLU A 126 1.36 -1.35 -27.01
N ILE A 127 0.56 -1.70 -26.00
CA ILE A 127 0.98 -2.60 -24.93
C ILE A 127 1.18 -4.05 -25.37
N GLU A 128 0.42 -4.53 -26.37
CA GLU A 128 0.43 -5.94 -26.79
C GLU A 128 1.84 -6.38 -27.18
N GLN A 129 2.53 -5.56 -27.97
CA GLN A 129 3.87 -5.86 -28.46
C GLN A 129 4.91 -5.87 -27.32
N ALA A 130 4.79 -4.95 -26.37
CA ALA A 130 5.66 -4.87 -25.21
C ALA A 130 5.51 -6.10 -24.30
N VAL A 131 4.27 -6.49 -24.01
CA VAL A 131 3.96 -7.69 -23.21
C VAL A 131 4.43 -8.96 -23.93
N ALA A 132 4.20 -9.08 -25.24
CA ALA A 132 4.68 -10.21 -26.03
C ALA A 132 6.21 -10.31 -26.02
N ALA A 133 6.92 -9.18 -26.13
CA ALA A 133 8.37 -9.11 -26.07
C ALA A 133 8.91 -9.53 -24.69
N ALA A 134 8.30 -9.05 -23.60
CA ALA A 134 8.65 -9.43 -22.23
C ALA A 134 8.48 -10.94 -22.00
N ILE A 135 7.33 -11.50 -22.40
CA ILE A 135 7.06 -12.95 -22.32
C ILE A 135 8.12 -13.73 -23.10
N LYS A 136 8.39 -13.34 -24.35
CA LYS A 136 9.38 -14.00 -25.20
C LYS A 136 10.77 -13.93 -24.59
N GLY A 137 11.18 -12.79 -24.05
CA GLY A 137 12.47 -12.61 -23.37
C GLY A 137 12.63 -13.55 -22.17
N ALA A 138 11.59 -13.69 -21.35
CA ALA A 138 11.59 -14.54 -20.17
C ALA A 138 11.57 -16.06 -20.49
N THR A 139 11.18 -16.48 -21.71
CA THR A 139 11.09 -17.91 -22.06
C THR A 139 12.38 -18.69 -21.80
N ARG A 140 13.55 -18.06 -21.97
CA ARG A 140 14.88 -18.67 -21.81
C ARG A 140 15.32 -18.86 -20.36
N SER A 141 14.67 -18.18 -19.42
CA SER A 141 15.03 -18.30 -18.01
C SER A 141 14.48 -19.59 -17.38
N LYS A 142 15.29 -20.19 -16.51
CA LYS A 142 14.91 -21.31 -15.65
C LYS A 142 14.38 -20.85 -14.28
N GLN A 143 14.57 -19.58 -13.94
CA GLN A 143 14.03 -18.96 -12.73
C GLN A 143 12.52 -18.72 -12.87
N SER A 144 11.85 -18.46 -11.75
CA SER A 144 10.48 -17.94 -11.77
C SER A 144 10.42 -16.62 -12.53
N LYS A 145 9.40 -16.46 -13.37
CA LYS A 145 9.32 -15.39 -14.37
C LYS A 145 8.26 -14.40 -13.93
N GLU A 146 8.69 -13.17 -13.76
CA GLU A 146 7.90 -12.10 -13.18
C GLU A 146 7.97 -10.90 -14.12
N ALA A 147 6.88 -10.15 -14.23
CA ALA A 147 6.86 -8.90 -14.96
C ALA A 147 6.20 -7.82 -14.11
N LEU A 148 6.82 -6.65 -13.99
CA LEU A 148 6.22 -5.46 -13.39
C LEU A 148 5.80 -4.53 -14.53
N LEU A 149 4.49 -4.34 -14.73
CA LEU A 149 3.94 -3.41 -15.71
C LEU A 149 3.52 -2.12 -15.01
N ILE A 150 3.94 -0.95 -15.52
CA ILE A 150 3.53 0.37 -15.04
C ILE A 150 2.92 1.11 -16.24
N THR A 151 1.65 1.52 -16.15
CA THR A 151 0.92 2.19 -17.25
C THR A 151 -0.19 3.09 -16.74
N ASP A 152 -0.45 4.20 -17.46
CA ASP A 152 -1.58 5.10 -17.23
C ASP A 152 -2.64 5.07 -18.35
N GLY A 153 -2.42 4.22 -19.36
CA GLY A 153 -3.14 4.27 -20.63
C GLY A 153 -4.37 3.37 -20.74
N GLU A 154 -5.29 3.79 -21.60
CA GLU A 154 -6.43 2.98 -22.05
C GLU A 154 -5.99 2.02 -23.14
N VAL A 155 -6.12 0.71 -22.88
CA VAL A 155 -5.81 -0.33 -23.86
C VAL A 155 -7.11 -0.81 -24.51
N TRP A 156 -7.18 -0.75 -25.83
CA TRP A 156 -8.26 -1.33 -26.62
C TRP A 156 -7.93 -2.80 -26.97
N ASP A 157 -8.93 -3.69 -26.95
CA ASP A 157 -8.77 -5.12 -27.28
C ASP A 157 -7.76 -5.90 -26.39
N TRP A 158 -7.73 -5.56 -25.10
CA TRP A 158 -6.81 -6.15 -24.13
C TRP A 158 -7.02 -7.66 -23.86
N GLU A 159 -8.15 -8.24 -24.28
CA GLU A 159 -8.44 -9.66 -24.11
C GLU A 159 -7.38 -10.58 -24.73
N LYS A 160 -6.80 -10.17 -25.86
CA LYS A 160 -5.72 -10.95 -26.51
C LYS A 160 -4.47 -10.96 -25.65
N VAL A 161 -4.15 -9.83 -25.03
CA VAL A 161 -2.99 -9.65 -24.15
C VAL A 161 -3.14 -10.54 -22.92
N THR A 162 -4.30 -10.53 -22.27
CA THR A 162 -4.55 -11.37 -21.08
C THR A 162 -4.55 -12.85 -21.42
N LYS A 163 -5.15 -13.26 -22.56
CA LYS A 163 -5.09 -14.66 -23.05
C LYS A 163 -3.67 -15.13 -23.36
N MET A 164 -2.84 -14.25 -23.93
CA MET A 164 -1.43 -14.54 -24.20
C MET A 164 -0.65 -14.68 -22.88
N ALA A 165 -0.84 -13.74 -21.95
CA ALA A 165 -0.16 -13.72 -20.66
C ALA A 165 -0.51 -14.95 -19.80
N ALA A 166 -1.79 -15.35 -19.76
CA ALA A 166 -2.25 -16.55 -19.04
C ALA A 166 -1.54 -17.85 -19.50
N ARG A 167 -1.05 -17.90 -20.75
CA ARG A 167 -0.33 -19.06 -21.31
C ARG A 167 1.19 -18.99 -21.12
N SER A 168 1.71 -17.86 -20.66
CA SER A 168 3.15 -17.54 -20.71
C SER A 168 3.99 -18.09 -19.56
N ARG A 169 3.33 -18.54 -18.47
CA ARG A 169 3.96 -18.82 -17.15
C ARG A 169 4.76 -17.64 -16.60
N VAL A 170 4.52 -16.43 -17.09
CA VAL A 170 5.04 -15.18 -16.51
C VAL A 170 3.93 -14.62 -15.65
N ARG A 171 4.26 -14.31 -14.39
CA ARG A 171 3.36 -13.70 -13.43
C ARG A 171 3.47 -12.18 -13.54
N PHE A 172 2.35 -11.49 -13.76
CA PHE A 172 2.33 -10.04 -13.95
C PHE A 172 1.89 -9.32 -12.67
N PHE A 173 2.73 -8.42 -12.22
CA PHE A 173 2.44 -7.40 -11.22
C PHE A 173 2.17 -6.10 -11.98
N THR A 174 1.01 -5.50 -11.77
CA THR A 174 0.56 -4.36 -12.57
C THR A 174 0.32 -3.15 -11.70
N VAL A 175 0.85 -2.00 -12.12
CA VAL A 175 0.59 -0.70 -11.53
C VAL A 175 -0.20 0.13 -12.53
N GLY A 176 -1.44 0.42 -12.19
CA GLY A 176 -2.28 1.36 -12.92
C GLY A 176 -2.13 2.77 -12.35
N VAL A 177 -1.63 3.69 -13.16
CA VAL A 177 -1.34 5.07 -12.78
C VAL A 177 -2.47 5.99 -13.21
N GLY A 178 -2.94 6.84 -12.30
CA GLY A 178 -3.96 7.83 -12.62
C GLY A 178 -5.38 7.29 -12.67
N SER A 179 -6.33 8.18 -12.93
CA SER A 179 -7.76 7.86 -13.03
C SER A 179 -8.23 7.41 -14.42
N SER A 180 -7.32 7.44 -15.41
CA SER A 180 -7.61 7.08 -16.81
C SER A 180 -7.19 5.66 -17.18
N VAL A 181 -6.50 4.94 -16.30
CA VAL A 181 -6.07 3.57 -16.58
C VAL A 181 -7.28 2.65 -16.69
N SER A 182 -7.23 1.68 -17.61
CA SER A 182 -8.21 0.61 -17.66
C SER A 182 -8.00 -0.34 -16.47
N GLU A 183 -8.63 -0.05 -15.33
CA GLU A 183 -8.56 -0.88 -14.11
C GLU A 183 -8.91 -2.35 -14.41
N ALA A 184 -9.94 -2.57 -15.21
CA ALA A 184 -10.35 -3.91 -15.64
C ALA A 184 -9.22 -4.68 -16.34
N PHE A 185 -8.42 -4.01 -17.19
CA PHE A 185 -7.31 -4.65 -17.87
C PHE A 185 -6.17 -5.00 -16.91
N VAL A 186 -5.66 -4.04 -16.13
CA VAL A 186 -4.53 -4.27 -15.22
C VAL A 186 -4.87 -5.33 -14.17
N GLN A 187 -6.08 -5.26 -13.60
CA GLN A 187 -6.58 -6.25 -12.66
C GLN A 187 -6.69 -7.64 -13.31
N THR A 188 -7.33 -7.73 -14.50
CA THR A 188 -7.49 -9.03 -15.18
C THR A 188 -6.13 -9.61 -15.57
N LEU A 189 -5.18 -8.80 -16.02
CA LEU A 189 -3.83 -9.26 -16.39
C LEU A 189 -3.08 -9.85 -15.18
N ALA A 190 -3.15 -9.18 -14.03
CA ALA A 190 -2.61 -9.70 -12.78
C ALA A 190 -3.30 -11.01 -12.38
N ASP A 191 -4.63 -11.03 -12.34
CA ASP A 191 -5.41 -12.18 -11.87
C ASP A 191 -5.17 -13.44 -12.71
N VAL A 192 -5.24 -13.35 -14.04
CA VAL A 192 -5.10 -14.52 -14.93
C VAL A 192 -3.68 -15.08 -14.98
N THR A 193 -2.70 -14.30 -14.52
CA THR A 193 -1.30 -14.74 -14.41
C THR A 193 -0.90 -15.07 -12.97
N GLY A 194 -1.84 -14.96 -12.04
CA GLY A 194 -1.66 -15.21 -10.62
C GLY A 194 -0.66 -14.25 -9.99
N GLY A 195 -0.65 -12.99 -10.43
CA GLY A 195 0.09 -11.86 -9.86
C GLY A 195 -0.81 -10.91 -9.06
N ALA A 196 -0.42 -9.65 -8.92
CA ALA A 196 -1.15 -8.64 -8.16
C ALA A 196 -1.30 -7.32 -8.91
N CYS A 197 -2.33 -6.54 -8.56
CA CYS A 197 -2.57 -5.22 -9.12
C CYS A 197 -2.51 -4.15 -8.02
N GLU A 198 -1.89 -3.01 -8.32
CA GLU A 198 -1.89 -1.79 -7.51
C GLU A 198 -2.41 -0.64 -8.36
N LEU A 199 -3.34 0.15 -7.83
CA LEU A 199 -3.79 1.40 -8.44
C LEU A 199 -3.19 2.55 -7.65
N VAL A 200 -2.56 3.49 -8.35
CA VAL A 200 -1.86 4.64 -7.76
C VAL A 200 -2.41 5.93 -8.35
N SER A 201 -2.76 6.87 -7.48
CA SER A 201 -3.21 8.19 -7.90
C SER A 201 -2.01 9.13 -8.11
N PRO A 202 -2.08 10.11 -9.03
CA PRO A 202 -0.93 10.98 -9.33
C PRO A 202 -0.53 11.89 -8.16
N ASN A 203 -1.43 12.09 -7.19
CA ASN A 203 -1.24 12.92 -5.99
C ASN A 203 -0.76 12.12 -4.76
N GLU A 204 -0.47 10.83 -4.91
CA GLU A 204 0.11 9.99 -3.85
C GLU A 204 1.62 9.83 -4.07
N ASP A 205 2.37 9.31 -3.08
CA ASP A 205 3.74 8.85 -3.33
C ASP A 205 3.70 7.58 -4.19
N MET A 206 3.57 7.81 -5.50
CA MET A 206 3.51 6.75 -6.49
C MET A 206 4.79 5.92 -6.48
N ALA A 207 5.95 6.54 -6.23
CA ALA A 207 7.21 5.82 -6.21
C ALA A 207 7.26 4.80 -5.06
N GLU A 208 6.88 5.23 -3.86
CA GLU A 208 6.79 4.34 -2.69
C GLU A 208 5.85 3.17 -2.94
N LYS A 209 4.65 3.44 -3.50
CA LYS A 209 3.67 2.38 -3.82
C LYS A 209 4.17 1.41 -4.88
N ILE A 210 4.81 1.90 -5.96
CA ILE A 210 5.43 1.05 -6.99
C ILE A 210 6.51 0.18 -6.37
N VAL A 211 7.37 0.75 -5.52
CA VAL A 211 8.45 0.04 -4.85
C VAL A 211 7.88 -1.02 -3.90
N ARG A 212 6.90 -0.67 -3.06
CA ARG A 212 6.16 -1.62 -2.19
C ARG A 212 5.56 -2.77 -3.00
N HIS A 213 4.93 -2.45 -4.13
CA HIS A 213 4.34 -3.44 -5.01
C HIS A 213 5.39 -4.35 -5.64
N PHE A 214 6.55 -3.81 -6.05
CA PHE A 214 7.68 -4.59 -6.52
C PHE A 214 8.19 -5.57 -5.45
N LYS A 215 8.24 -5.17 -4.16
CA LYS A 215 8.67 -6.08 -3.08
C LYS A 215 7.81 -7.35 -3.04
N ARG A 216 6.51 -7.27 -3.37
CA ARG A 216 5.57 -8.42 -3.41
C ARG A 216 6.00 -9.53 -4.37
N ILE A 217 6.79 -9.23 -5.41
CA ILE A 217 7.32 -10.22 -6.37
C ILE A 217 8.09 -11.35 -5.65
N TYR A 218 8.76 -11.00 -4.55
CA TYR A 218 9.60 -11.93 -3.80
C TYR A 218 8.83 -12.75 -2.76
N PHE A 219 7.60 -12.36 -2.43
CA PHE A 219 6.76 -13.09 -1.48
C PHE A 219 6.00 -14.22 -2.17
N PRO A 220 5.72 -15.32 -1.45
CA PRO A 220 4.78 -16.32 -1.93
C PRO A 220 3.39 -15.69 -2.01
N LYS A 221 2.60 -16.07 -3.01
CA LYS A 221 1.16 -15.78 -2.98
C LYS A 221 0.46 -16.73 -1.99
N ALA A 222 -0.57 -16.24 -1.32
CA ALA A 222 -1.53 -17.06 -0.60
C ALA A 222 -2.69 -17.43 -1.54
N GLU A 223 -3.02 -18.70 -1.61
CA GLU A 223 -4.08 -19.29 -2.43
C GLU A 223 -4.98 -20.20 -1.59
N ASN A 224 -6.08 -20.69 -2.18
CA ASN A 224 -7.10 -21.48 -1.47
C ASN A 224 -7.62 -20.79 -0.20
N VAL A 225 -7.81 -19.47 -0.28
CA VAL A 225 -8.20 -18.62 0.85
C VAL A 225 -9.60 -19.01 1.34
N LYS A 226 -9.72 -19.26 2.64
CA LYS A 226 -10.96 -19.61 3.32
C LYS A 226 -11.17 -18.68 4.51
N VAL A 227 -12.41 -18.23 4.68
CA VAL A 227 -12.84 -17.48 5.87
C VAL A 227 -13.85 -18.31 6.63
N LEU A 228 -13.52 -18.62 7.88
CA LEU A 228 -14.34 -19.38 8.81
C LEU A 228 -14.99 -18.40 9.78
N TRP A 229 -16.31 -18.27 9.70
CA TRP A 229 -17.09 -17.41 10.58
C TRP A 229 -17.50 -18.14 11.86
N PRO A 230 -17.65 -17.44 13.00
CA PRO A 230 -18.22 -18.02 14.20
C PRO A 230 -19.75 -18.13 14.06
N GLY A 231 -20.20 -19.18 13.38
CA GLY A 231 -21.60 -19.45 13.03
C GLY A 231 -21.76 -19.80 11.55
N GLU A 232 -22.97 -20.20 11.15
CA GLU A 232 -23.29 -20.50 9.75
C GLU A 232 -23.84 -19.23 9.06
N PRO A 233 -23.07 -18.58 8.16
CA PRO A 233 -23.58 -17.46 7.39
C PRO A 233 -24.60 -17.95 6.35
N GLU A 234 -25.67 -17.18 6.14
CA GLU A 234 -26.56 -17.37 4.99
C GLU A 234 -25.84 -17.10 3.67
N LYS A 235 -24.91 -16.13 3.69
CA LYS A 235 -24.10 -15.75 2.53
C LYS A 235 -22.78 -15.10 2.97
N THR A 236 -21.73 -15.33 2.20
CA THR A 236 -20.40 -14.73 2.38
C THR A 236 -19.98 -14.01 1.11
N PHE A 237 -19.34 -12.85 1.26
CA PHE A 237 -18.91 -12.00 0.15
C PHE A 237 -17.47 -11.50 0.36
N PRO A 238 -16.63 -11.42 -0.68
CA PRO A 238 -16.86 -12.04 -1.98
C PRO A 238 -17.01 -13.57 -1.84
N GLU A 239 -17.74 -14.20 -2.77
CA GLU A 239 -17.97 -15.66 -2.73
C GLU A 239 -16.67 -16.45 -2.91
N GLN A 240 -15.72 -15.88 -3.66
CA GLN A 240 -14.38 -16.39 -3.83
C GLN A 240 -13.39 -15.26 -3.57
N VAL A 241 -12.39 -15.56 -2.75
CA VAL A 241 -11.22 -14.70 -2.57
C VAL A 241 -10.13 -15.24 -3.50
N SER A 242 -9.59 -14.36 -4.34
CA SER A 242 -8.49 -14.67 -5.25
C SER A 242 -7.16 -14.82 -4.48
N ALA A 243 -6.02 -14.75 -5.19
CA ALA A 243 -4.73 -14.79 -4.53
C ALA A 243 -4.52 -13.54 -3.65
N VAL A 244 -4.00 -13.75 -2.45
CA VAL A 244 -3.67 -12.68 -1.50
C VAL A 244 -2.16 -12.58 -1.35
N TYR A 245 -1.64 -11.36 -1.31
CA TYR A 245 -0.22 -11.09 -1.13
C TYR A 245 0.07 -10.34 0.16
N ASP A 246 1.36 -10.30 0.50
CA ASP A 246 1.82 -9.48 1.61
C ASP A 246 1.44 -8.01 1.40
N GLY A 247 0.87 -7.41 2.45
CA GLY A 247 0.47 -6.01 2.44
C GLY A 247 -0.87 -5.73 1.76
N ASP A 248 -1.62 -6.75 1.33
CA ASP A 248 -3.02 -6.61 0.93
C ASP A 248 -3.92 -6.38 2.14
N THR A 249 -5.07 -5.75 1.90
CA THR A 249 -6.18 -5.70 2.85
C THR A 249 -7.35 -6.48 2.25
N LEU A 250 -7.79 -7.52 2.94
CA LEU A 250 -8.88 -8.38 2.52
C LEU A 250 -10.13 -8.07 3.34
N HIS A 251 -11.17 -7.60 2.66
CA HIS A 251 -12.50 -7.40 3.26
C HIS A 251 -13.43 -8.55 2.90
N VAL A 252 -13.95 -9.24 3.91
CA VAL A 252 -14.93 -10.31 3.75
C VAL A 252 -16.15 -10.04 4.60
N PHE A 253 -17.34 -10.23 4.04
CA PHE A 253 -18.62 -9.99 4.69
C PHE A 253 -19.37 -11.31 4.90
N GLY A 254 -20.13 -11.40 5.98
CA GLY A 254 -21.05 -12.51 6.25
C GLY A 254 -22.44 -12.00 6.64
N ARG A 255 -23.50 -12.57 6.08
CA ARG A 255 -24.89 -12.33 6.48
C ARG A 255 -25.39 -13.48 7.36
N PHE A 256 -26.09 -13.18 8.44
CA PHE A 256 -26.53 -14.18 9.43
C PHE A 256 -27.95 -13.91 9.89
N LYS A 257 -28.72 -14.97 10.18
CA LYS A 257 -30.03 -14.85 10.85
C LYS A 257 -29.90 -14.48 12.32
N GLY A 258 -28.93 -15.10 13.00
CA GLY A 258 -28.61 -14.84 14.40
C GLY A 258 -27.29 -14.08 14.52
N LYS A 259 -27.07 -13.43 15.66
CA LYS A 259 -25.81 -12.72 15.91
C LYS A 259 -24.65 -13.72 16.00
N PRO A 260 -23.65 -13.68 15.11
CA PRO A 260 -22.41 -14.46 15.28
C PRO A 260 -21.62 -13.96 16.49
N GLU A 261 -21.03 -14.88 17.26
CA GLU A 261 -20.22 -14.57 18.45
C GLU A 261 -18.97 -15.47 18.49
N GLY A 262 -17.79 -14.86 18.59
CA GLY A 262 -16.51 -15.56 18.60
C GLY A 262 -15.47 -14.84 17.74
N GLU A 263 -14.55 -15.61 17.15
CA GLU A 263 -13.50 -15.13 16.27
C GLU A 263 -13.79 -15.56 14.83
N VAL A 264 -13.47 -14.69 13.88
CA VAL A 264 -13.40 -15.02 12.46
C VAL A 264 -11.97 -15.42 12.12
N GLU A 265 -11.81 -16.50 11.36
CA GLU A 265 -10.51 -17.07 11.02
C GLU A 265 -10.27 -17.04 9.50
N LEU A 266 -9.12 -16.51 9.09
CA LEU A 266 -8.58 -16.59 7.73
C LEU A 266 -7.59 -17.76 7.66
N GLN A 267 -7.81 -18.67 6.72
CA GLN A 267 -6.88 -19.75 6.39
C GLN A 267 -6.49 -19.66 4.91
N ALA A 268 -5.22 -19.85 4.59
CA ALA A 268 -4.75 -19.94 3.20
C ALA A 268 -3.52 -20.83 3.07
N ASP A 269 -3.36 -21.43 1.88
CA ASP A 269 -2.16 -22.16 1.50
C ASP A 269 -1.16 -21.19 0.85
N LEU A 270 0.12 -21.30 1.14
CA LEU A 270 1.16 -20.49 0.49
C LEU A 270 1.77 -21.27 -0.68
N GLU A 271 2.10 -20.57 -1.76
CA GLU A 271 2.72 -21.16 -2.97
C GLU A 271 4.01 -21.96 -2.66
N ASN A 272 4.70 -21.62 -1.57
CA ASN A 272 5.91 -22.31 -1.10
C ASN A 272 5.63 -23.56 -0.23
N GLY A 273 4.37 -23.96 -0.07
CA GLY A 273 3.94 -25.10 0.75
C GLY A 273 3.70 -24.77 2.22
N GLY A 274 3.84 -23.51 2.64
CA GLY A 274 3.44 -23.06 3.98
C GLY A 274 1.93 -22.85 4.10
N THR A 275 1.47 -22.48 5.30
CA THR A 275 0.08 -22.08 5.56
C THR A 275 0.05 -20.73 6.26
N LEU A 276 -1.04 -20.00 6.05
CA LEU A 276 -1.38 -18.77 6.74
C LEU A 276 -2.64 -19.01 7.58
N GLU A 277 -2.59 -18.67 8.86
CA GLU A 277 -3.73 -18.65 9.77
C GLU A 277 -3.75 -17.33 10.52
N GLN A 278 -4.91 -16.65 10.50
CA GLN A 278 -5.11 -15.40 11.22
C GLN A 278 -6.51 -15.35 11.84
N ARG A 279 -6.60 -14.97 13.12
CA ARG A 279 -7.87 -14.86 13.85
C ARG A 279 -8.12 -13.44 14.32
N VAL A 280 -9.37 -13.02 14.24
CA VAL A 280 -9.80 -11.68 14.64
C VAL A 280 -11.09 -11.80 15.47
N PRO A 281 -11.16 -11.22 16.67
CA PRO A 281 -12.39 -11.24 17.47
C PRO A 281 -13.48 -10.39 16.81
N LEU A 282 -14.72 -10.89 16.84
CA LEU A 282 -15.85 -10.19 16.27
C LEU A 282 -16.47 -9.23 17.29
N GLU A 283 -16.34 -7.93 17.04
CA GLU A 283 -16.83 -6.88 17.93
C GLU A 283 -18.20 -6.35 17.51
N SER A 284 -19.08 -6.11 18.48
CA SER A 284 -20.41 -5.54 18.19
C SER A 284 -20.35 -4.03 18.10
N MET A 285 -20.74 -3.48 16.95
CA MET A 285 -20.86 -2.05 16.74
C MET A 285 -22.29 -1.59 17.05
N THR A 286 -22.56 -1.24 18.31
CA THR A 286 -23.89 -0.76 18.73
C THR A 286 -24.04 0.76 18.74
N SER A 287 -22.94 1.52 18.67
CA SER A 287 -22.94 2.97 18.93
C SER A 287 -23.17 3.87 17.71
N ASN A 288 -23.11 3.33 16.48
CA ASN A 288 -23.08 4.15 15.25
C ASN A 288 -24.17 3.79 14.21
N LEU A 289 -25.25 3.11 14.61
CA LEU A 289 -26.36 2.85 13.68
C LEU A 289 -27.04 4.17 13.29
N PRO A 290 -27.32 4.39 11.99
CA PRO A 290 -27.96 5.62 11.55
C PRO A 290 -29.40 5.72 12.12
N PRO A 291 -29.89 6.96 12.34
CA PRO A 291 -31.23 7.16 12.86
C PRO A 291 -32.30 6.58 11.92
N ASN A 292 -33.46 6.26 12.49
CA ASN A 292 -34.68 5.84 11.77
C ASN A 292 -34.62 4.48 11.05
N GLY A 293 -33.76 3.55 11.51
CA GLY A 293 -33.72 2.19 10.95
C GLY A 293 -33.14 2.10 9.54
N LEU A 294 -32.37 3.12 9.13
CA LEU A 294 -31.58 3.05 7.91
C LEU A 294 -30.50 1.97 8.05
N PRO A 295 -30.07 1.34 6.93
CA PRO A 295 -28.98 0.37 6.98
C PRO A 295 -27.65 1.00 7.43
N GLY A 296 -26.91 0.26 8.25
CA GLY A 296 -25.59 0.67 8.73
C GLY A 296 -24.53 0.75 7.62
N ALA A 297 -23.33 1.20 7.98
CA ALA A 297 -22.25 1.33 7.01
C ALA A 297 -21.80 -0.05 6.50
N THR A 298 -21.68 -1.03 7.39
CA THR A 298 -21.26 -2.40 7.04
C THR A 298 -22.26 -3.06 6.09
N ALA A 299 -23.56 -2.92 6.38
CA ALA A 299 -24.63 -3.46 5.55
C ALA A 299 -24.66 -2.84 4.16
N ARG A 300 -24.41 -1.52 4.06
CA ARG A 300 -24.29 -0.82 2.78
C ARG A 300 -23.07 -1.26 1.98
N MET A 301 -21.91 -1.45 2.63
CA MET A 301 -20.72 -2.00 1.99
C MET A 301 -20.95 -3.42 1.49
N ALA A 302 -21.51 -4.30 2.32
CA ALA A 302 -21.84 -5.68 1.93
C ALA A 302 -22.80 -5.73 0.73
N ALA A 303 -23.85 -4.89 0.74
CA ALA A 303 -24.79 -4.78 -0.37
C ALA A 303 -24.11 -4.27 -1.66
N ALA A 304 -23.17 -3.33 -1.56
CA ALA A 304 -22.42 -2.86 -2.73
C ALA A 304 -21.53 -3.95 -3.34
N TYR A 305 -20.89 -4.78 -2.50
CA TYR A 305 -20.15 -5.97 -2.97
C TYR A 305 -21.07 -6.99 -3.61
N GLU A 306 -22.23 -7.25 -3.01
CA GLU A 306 -23.23 -8.18 -3.53
C GLU A 306 -23.77 -7.72 -4.90
N MET A 307 -24.11 -6.44 -5.06
CA MET A 307 -24.56 -5.88 -6.35
C MET A 307 -23.56 -6.09 -7.49
N ARG A 308 -22.25 -6.09 -7.21
CA ARG A 308 -21.20 -6.30 -8.23
C ARG A 308 -21.10 -7.74 -8.71
N ALA A 309 -21.56 -8.70 -7.91
CA ALA A 309 -21.52 -10.13 -8.22
C ALA A 309 -22.84 -10.66 -8.80
N MET A 310 -23.86 -9.80 -8.92
CA MET A 310 -25.18 -10.16 -9.44
C MET A 310 -25.30 -9.82 -10.92
N ASP A 311 -26.10 -10.61 -11.64
CA ASP A 311 -26.42 -10.39 -13.06
C ASP A 311 -27.83 -9.83 -13.29
N ASP A 312 -28.77 -10.07 -12.37
CA ASP A 312 -30.16 -9.63 -12.52
C ASP A 312 -30.32 -8.14 -12.16
N SER A 313 -30.48 -7.32 -13.20
CA SER A 313 -30.67 -5.87 -13.04
C SER A 313 -31.84 -5.45 -12.14
N GLY A 314 -32.92 -6.25 -12.07
CA GLY A 314 -34.07 -5.95 -11.22
C GLY A 314 -33.76 -6.18 -9.75
N GLU A 315 -33.08 -7.28 -9.43
CA GLU A 315 -32.62 -7.57 -8.08
C GLU A 315 -31.53 -6.60 -7.63
N ILE A 316 -30.58 -6.23 -8.51
CA ILE A 316 -29.56 -5.21 -8.24
C ILE A 316 -30.22 -3.87 -7.89
N ALA A 317 -31.21 -3.43 -8.67
CA ALA A 317 -31.93 -2.19 -8.42
C ALA A 317 -32.67 -2.25 -7.07
N ALA A 318 -33.36 -3.36 -6.78
CA ALA A 318 -34.06 -3.54 -5.51
C ALA A 318 -33.11 -3.50 -4.31
N LEU A 319 -31.95 -4.15 -4.41
CA LEU A 319 -30.92 -4.13 -3.38
C LEU A 319 -30.34 -2.72 -3.19
N GLY A 320 -30.04 -2.02 -4.29
CA GLY A 320 -29.57 -0.64 -4.27
C GLY A 320 -30.56 0.31 -3.61
N VAL A 321 -31.87 0.16 -3.88
CA VAL A 321 -32.92 0.94 -3.20
C VAL A 321 -33.00 0.60 -1.71
N LYS A 322 -32.99 -0.69 -1.35
CA LYS A 322 -33.04 -1.13 0.06
C LYS A 322 -31.89 -0.53 0.88
N TYR A 323 -30.67 -0.54 0.34
CA TYR A 323 -29.46 -0.06 1.02
C TYR A 323 -29.08 1.39 0.69
N GLN A 324 -29.91 2.12 -0.06
CA GLN A 324 -29.69 3.53 -0.42
C GLN A 324 -28.35 3.75 -1.16
N LEU A 325 -28.04 2.87 -2.10
CA LEU A 325 -26.81 2.90 -2.90
C LEU A 325 -27.07 3.51 -4.28
N MET A 326 -26.23 4.47 -4.69
CA MET A 326 -26.20 4.97 -6.06
C MET A 326 -25.42 4.01 -6.96
N SER A 327 -25.96 3.73 -8.14
CA SER A 327 -25.38 2.81 -9.13
C SER A 327 -25.88 3.14 -10.53
N SER A 328 -25.44 2.39 -11.55
CA SER A 328 -26.04 2.42 -12.89
C SER A 328 -27.52 2.01 -12.93
N TYR A 329 -28.03 1.39 -11.86
CA TYR A 329 -29.39 0.88 -11.75
C TYR A 329 -30.29 1.70 -10.80
N THR A 330 -29.76 2.73 -10.15
CA THR A 330 -30.49 3.55 -9.16
C THR A 330 -30.23 5.04 -9.37
N ASN A 331 -31.24 5.86 -9.09
CA ASN A 331 -31.14 7.32 -9.17
C ASN A 331 -31.44 7.95 -7.81
N TYR A 332 -30.69 9.00 -7.45
CA TYR A 332 -31.00 9.83 -6.29
C TYR A 332 -32.03 10.91 -6.66
N LEU A 333 -33.15 10.93 -5.94
CA LEU A 333 -34.24 11.88 -6.15
C LEU A 333 -34.38 12.80 -4.93
N ALA A 334 -34.17 14.09 -5.13
CA ALA A 334 -34.46 15.12 -4.11
C ALA A 334 -35.81 15.76 -4.41
N ILE A 335 -36.75 15.68 -3.46
CA ILE A 335 -38.10 16.24 -3.58
C ILE A 335 -38.24 17.47 -2.68
N ASP A 336 -38.43 18.63 -3.29
CA ASP A 336 -38.78 19.88 -2.61
C ASP A 336 -40.31 20.05 -2.62
N VAL A 337 -40.96 19.83 -1.48
CA VAL A 337 -42.42 19.89 -1.37
C VAL A 337 -42.87 21.33 -1.22
N ARG A 338 -43.51 21.86 -2.26
CA ARG A 338 -44.02 23.24 -2.30
C ARG A 338 -45.50 23.34 -1.97
N ALA A 339 -45.89 24.50 -1.44
CA ALA A 339 -47.30 24.84 -1.24
C ALA A 339 -48.05 24.79 -2.58
N GLU A 340 -49.36 24.54 -2.54
CA GLU A 340 -50.17 24.22 -3.72
C GLU A 340 -50.17 25.34 -4.79
N GLY A 341 -50.01 26.61 -4.38
CA GLY A 341 -49.87 27.76 -5.28
C GLY A 341 -48.46 28.04 -5.81
N GLU A 342 -47.45 27.28 -5.37
CA GLU A 342 -46.03 27.46 -5.73
C GLU A 342 -45.46 26.26 -6.52
N LYS A 343 -46.30 25.27 -6.82
CA LYS A 343 -45.95 24.14 -7.68
C LYS A 343 -45.79 24.65 -9.11
N ALA A 344 -44.70 24.24 -9.77
CA ALA A 344 -44.47 24.58 -11.17
C ALA A 344 -45.56 23.93 -12.06
N GLY A 345 -46.14 24.72 -12.97
CA GLY A 345 -47.16 24.23 -13.92
C GLY A 345 -46.60 23.54 -15.16
N ASP A 346 -45.31 23.76 -15.46
CA ASP A 346 -44.64 23.24 -16.65
C ASP A 346 -43.71 22.06 -16.32
N LEU A 347 -43.43 21.22 -17.32
CA LEU A 347 -42.45 20.15 -17.21
C LEU A 347 -41.04 20.74 -16.98
N PRO A 348 -40.24 20.17 -16.05
CA PRO A 348 -38.89 20.66 -15.80
C PRO A 348 -38.00 20.48 -17.04
N ALA A 349 -37.19 21.50 -17.34
CA ALA A 349 -36.21 21.43 -18.40
C ALA A 349 -34.99 20.60 -17.95
N LEU A 350 -34.52 19.67 -18.81
CA LEU A 350 -33.29 18.93 -18.56
C LEU A 350 -32.09 19.89 -18.64
N ARG A 351 -31.41 20.10 -17.51
CA ARG A 351 -30.15 20.83 -17.45
C ARG A 351 -29.00 19.84 -17.24
N LYS A 352 -28.22 19.59 -18.28
CA LYS A 352 -26.95 18.87 -18.14
C LYS A 352 -25.92 19.82 -17.52
N THR A 353 -25.45 19.51 -16.33
CA THR A 353 -24.33 20.22 -15.72
C THR A 353 -23.04 19.68 -16.34
N PRO A 354 -22.22 20.50 -17.03
CA PRO A 354 -20.93 20.05 -17.54
C PRO A 354 -20.03 19.64 -16.38
N GLN A 355 -19.35 18.51 -16.52
CA GLN A 355 -18.33 18.09 -15.56
C GLN A 355 -17.07 18.92 -15.79
N MET A 356 -16.42 19.35 -14.71
CA MET A 356 -15.10 19.98 -14.81
C MET A 356 -14.07 18.89 -15.10
N LEU A 357 -13.16 19.13 -16.05
CA LEU A 357 -11.98 18.28 -16.22
C LEU A 357 -11.07 18.46 -15.01
N ALA A 358 -10.51 17.36 -14.50
CA ALA A 358 -9.55 17.39 -13.40
C ALA A 358 -8.25 18.10 -13.85
N ALA A 359 -7.61 18.85 -12.95
CA ALA A 359 -6.25 19.34 -13.18
C ALA A 359 -5.30 18.16 -13.43
N GLY A 360 -4.45 18.24 -14.46
CA GLY A 360 -3.54 17.16 -14.86
C GLY A 360 -4.08 16.24 -15.97
N TRP A 361 -5.33 16.39 -16.40
CA TRP A 361 -5.87 15.63 -17.53
C TRP A 361 -5.07 15.93 -18.82
N GLY A 362 -4.39 14.91 -19.38
CA GLY A 362 -3.53 15.04 -20.55
C GLY A 362 -2.09 15.51 -20.28
N GLY A 363 -1.51 15.21 -19.12
CA GLY A 363 -0.08 15.40 -18.85
C GLY A 363 0.37 16.87 -18.70
N SER A 364 -0.57 17.79 -18.52
CA SER A 364 -0.33 19.24 -18.43
C SER A 364 -0.63 19.76 -17.02
N GLY A 365 0.12 19.29 -16.03
CA GLY A 365 0.05 19.79 -14.67
C GLY A 365 1.40 19.61 -13.97
N THR A 366 1.85 20.65 -13.27
CA THR A 366 3.00 20.57 -12.35
C THR A 366 2.48 20.90 -10.97
N VAL A 367 2.67 20.01 -10.00
CA VAL A 367 2.33 20.30 -8.61
C VAL A 367 3.63 20.30 -7.80
N ALA A 368 4.15 21.50 -7.54
CA ALA A 368 5.07 21.70 -6.43
C ALA A 368 4.23 21.95 -5.16
N GLN A 369 4.34 21.08 -4.15
CA GLN A 369 4.55 21.45 -2.74
C GLN A 369 4.41 20.25 -1.80
N ASP A 370 5.46 19.99 -1.01
CA ASP A 370 5.28 19.55 0.37
C ASP A 370 4.90 20.78 1.22
N MET A 371 3.73 20.74 1.84
CA MET A 371 3.41 21.58 2.99
C MET A 371 3.07 20.65 4.14
N ASP A 372 4.06 20.43 4.98
CA ASP A 372 3.87 19.84 6.30
C ASP A 372 3.11 20.84 7.16
N MET A 373 1.83 20.56 7.41
CA MET A 373 0.97 21.41 8.24
C MET A 373 0.75 20.73 9.59
N SER A 374 1.61 21.07 10.55
CA SER A 374 1.33 20.85 11.97
C SER A 374 0.20 21.80 12.41
N TYR A 375 -0.91 21.22 12.87
CA TYR A 375 -2.01 22.01 13.42
C TYR A 375 -1.60 22.62 14.77
N SER A 376 -1.42 23.94 14.81
CA SER A 376 -1.61 24.71 16.04
C SER A 376 -3.06 25.22 16.07
N LEU A 377 -3.81 24.76 17.06
CA LEU A 377 -5.18 25.19 17.33
C LEU A 377 -5.15 26.62 17.88
N GLU A 378 -5.40 27.64 17.05
CA GLU A 378 -5.96 28.92 17.51
C GLU A 378 -6.66 29.76 16.40
N ALA A 379 -8.01 29.68 16.41
CA ALA A 379 -9.04 30.64 15.95
C ALA A 379 -9.54 30.67 14.47
N PRO A 380 -10.79 31.11 14.20
CA PRO A 380 -12.05 30.93 14.94
C PRO A 380 -13.17 30.30 14.06
N MET A 381 -13.92 29.33 14.62
CA MET A 381 -15.15 28.80 14.04
C MET A 381 -16.37 29.35 14.79
N PHE A 382 -17.30 29.97 14.06
CA PHE A 382 -18.62 30.30 14.60
C PHE A 382 -19.47 29.02 14.61
N SER A 383 -19.66 28.43 15.79
CA SER A 383 -20.75 27.49 16.06
C SER A 383 -21.27 27.66 17.48
N ARG A 384 -22.59 27.70 17.60
CA ARG A 384 -23.34 28.05 18.81
C ARG A 384 -23.96 26.78 19.39
N ARG A 385 -23.33 26.16 20.40
CA ARG A 385 -24.04 25.50 21.54
C ARG A 385 -23.10 24.99 22.65
N LYS A 386 -23.52 25.32 23.87
CA LYS A 386 -23.06 24.98 25.23
C LYS A 386 -22.07 23.80 25.37
N MET A 387 -20.85 24.12 25.81
CA MET A 387 -19.94 23.21 26.50
C MET A 387 -20.49 22.87 27.90
N ALA A 388 -20.53 21.58 28.24
CA ALA A 388 -20.36 21.13 29.60
C ALA A 388 -18.88 20.78 29.78
N ASN A 389 -18.28 21.32 30.85
CA ASN A 389 -16.87 21.18 31.16
C ASN A 389 -16.47 19.72 31.37
N TYR A 390 -15.57 19.22 30.53
CA TYR A 390 -14.56 18.25 30.93
C TYR A 390 -13.22 18.74 30.40
N SER A 391 -12.46 19.35 31.30
CA SER A 391 -11.04 19.64 31.14
C SER A 391 -10.28 18.41 31.64
N GLU A 392 -9.65 17.67 30.72
CA GLU A 392 -8.30 17.10 30.83
C GLU A 392 -8.04 16.22 29.58
N PRO A 393 -7.02 16.50 28.76
CA PRO A 393 -6.57 15.54 27.77
C PRO A 393 -5.88 14.37 28.48
N ILE A 394 -6.41 13.17 28.28
CA ILE A 394 -5.70 11.93 28.62
C ILE A 394 -4.65 11.73 27.53
N THR A 395 -3.41 12.13 27.81
CA THR A 395 -2.24 11.66 27.08
C THR A 395 -2.07 10.18 27.42
N MET A 396 -2.46 9.27 26.50
CA MET A 396 -2.03 7.89 26.60
C MET A 396 -0.54 7.84 26.25
N PHE A 397 0.31 7.86 27.27
CA PHE A 397 1.70 7.49 27.11
C PHE A 397 1.76 6.00 26.76
N ARG A 398 2.20 5.66 25.55
CA ARG A 398 2.60 4.30 25.21
C ARG A 398 3.77 3.94 26.13
N VAL A 399 3.60 2.96 27.00
CA VAL A 399 4.65 2.55 27.94
C VAL A 399 5.70 1.79 27.13
N ALA A 400 6.88 2.39 26.95
CA ALA A 400 8.00 1.75 26.27
C ALA A 400 8.24 0.34 26.85
N SER A 401 8.27 -0.69 26.00
CA SER A 401 8.41 -2.08 26.43
C SER A 401 9.76 -2.68 26.03
N ILE A 402 10.19 -3.73 26.75
CA ILE A 402 11.37 -4.52 26.35
C ILE A 402 11.15 -5.17 24.99
N GLU A 403 9.92 -5.63 24.70
CA GLU A 403 9.55 -6.34 23.49
C GLU A 403 9.79 -5.51 22.22
N ASP A 404 9.56 -4.20 22.29
CA ASP A 404 9.80 -3.27 21.17
C ASP A 404 11.30 -3.20 20.81
N LEU A 405 12.15 -3.12 21.84
CA LEU A 405 13.60 -3.15 21.64
C LEU A 405 14.06 -4.51 21.09
N GLU A 406 13.45 -5.61 21.56
CA GLU A 406 13.79 -6.94 21.06
C GLU A 406 13.44 -7.11 19.58
N ARG A 407 12.25 -6.65 19.16
CA ARG A 407 11.80 -6.65 17.76
C ARG A 407 12.71 -5.80 16.87
N PHE A 408 13.06 -4.59 17.34
CA PHE A 408 13.97 -3.71 16.63
C PHE A 408 15.35 -4.34 16.40
N ILE A 409 15.93 -4.99 17.42
CA ILE A 409 17.23 -5.69 17.30
C ILE A 409 17.14 -6.85 16.30
N ASP A 410 16.06 -7.62 16.32
CA ASP A 410 15.87 -8.74 15.42
C ASP A 410 15.73 -8.27 13.95
N ARG A 411 15.09 -7.11 13.71
CA ARG A 411 15.03 -6.47 12.38
C ARG A 411 16.41 -6.01 11.92
N LEU A 412 17.17 -5.33 12.78
CA LEU A 412 18.54 -4.93 12.47
C LEU A 412 19.41 -6.12 12.05
N ASN A 413 19.25 -7.29 12.67
CA ASN A 413 19.99 -8.49 12.25
C ASN A 413 19.53 -9.01 10.88
N ARG A 414 18.23 -8.94 10.56
CA ARG A 414 17.66 -9.41 9.28
C ARG A 414 17.99 -8.50 8.10
N LEU A 415 18.17 -7.20 8.32
CA LEU A 415 18.57 -6.24 7.28
C LEU A 415 19.94 -6.54 6.67
N GLN A 416 20.77 -7.34 7.34
CA GLN A 416 22.04 -7.81 6.79
C GLN A 416 21.91 -8.89 5.72
N THR A 417 20.78 -9.59 5.76
CA THR A 417 20.41 -10.65 4.83
C THR A 417 19.31 -10.20 3.86
N GLY A 418 18.86 -8.95 3.98
CA GLY A 418 17.68 -8.40 3.30
C GLY A 418 17.99 -7.58 2.05
N LEU A 419 17.05 -7.70 1.13
CA LEU A 419 16.96 -7.17 -0.24
C LEU A 419 16.72 -5.64 -0.33
N PHE A 420 16.51 -4.93 0.80
CA PHE A 420 15.85 -3.62 0.78
C PHE A 420 16.45 -2.50 1.66
N SER A 421 17.53 -2.72 2.41
CA SER A 421 18.50 -1.69 2.88
C SER A 421 19.51 -2.34 3.85
N PRO A 422 20.84 -2.25 3.63
CA PRO A 422 21.83 -2.65 4.62
C PRO A 422 21.69 -1.81 5.89
N VAL A 423 21.92 -2.40 7.07
CA VAL A 423 21.98 -1.68 8.37
C VAL A 423 22.94 -0.47 8.38
N GLY A 424 23.89 -0.41 7.44
CA GLY A 424 24.83 0.69 7.30
C GLY A 424 24.27 1.92 6.57
N ASP A 425 23.11 1.78 5.94
CA ASP A 425 22.45 2.83 5.15
C ASP A 425 21.27 3.46 5.91
N ILE A 426 20.99 2.99 7.14
CA ILE A 426 20.07 3.64 8.09
C ILE A 426 20.76 4.92 8.58
N THR A 427 20.40 6.06 7.99
CA THR A 427 21.07 7.35 8.22
C THR A 427 20.09 8.46 8.61
N SER A 428 18.79 8.25 8.46
CA SER A 428 17.75 9.20 8.90
C SER A 428 16.89 8.64 10.05
N ILE A 429 16.17 9.53 10.72
CA ILE A 429 15.18 9.20 11.73
C ILE A 429 14.02 8.44 11.07
N SER A 430 13.64 8.83 9.84
CA SER A 430 12.64 8.09 9.04
C SER A 430 13.09 6.65 8.75
N ASP A 431 14.37 6.41 8.45
CA ASP A 431 14.88 5.04 8.29
C ASP A 431 14.76 4.22 9.59
N LEU A 432 14.93 4.86 10.75
CA LEU A 432 14.73 4.20 12.05
C LEU A 432 13.25 3.88 12.29
N GLU A 433 12.35 4.79 11.94
CA GLU A 433 10.89 4.59 12.02
C GLU A 433 10.44 3.44 11.11
N ASP A 434 10.96 3.36 9.89
CA ASP A 434 10.73 2.27 8.94
C ASP A 434 11.20 0.91 9.47
N GLN A 435 12.23 0.92 10.33
CA GLN A 435 12.70 -0.26 11.04
C GLN A 435 11.97 -0.52 12.35
N GLU A 436 10.91 0.22 12.64
CA GLU A 436 10.13 0.16 13.88
C GLU A 436 11.03 0.37 15.12
N ALA A 437 11.92 1.36 15.05
CA ALA A 437 12.64 1.80 16.23
C ALA A 437 11.65 2.36 17.27
N PRO A 438 11.87 2.11 18.57
CA PRO A 438 10.93 2.53 19.60
C PRO A 438 10.67 4.05 19.63
N ASP A 439 9.40 4.45 19.76
CA ASP A 439 8.94 5.85 19.69
C ASP A 439 9.72 6.80 20.62
N GLY A 440 9.98 6.38 21.87
CA GLY A 440 10.75 7.19 22.83
C GLY A 440 12.24 7.37 22.47
N LEU A 441 12.78 6.52 21.58
CA LEU A 441 14.12 6.71 21.02
C LEU A 441 14.07 7.66 19.82
N ILE A 442 13.05 7.54 18.96
CA ILE A 442 12.81 8.44 17.84
C ILE A 442 12.65 9.87 18.34
N GLU A 443 11.75 10.11 19.30
CA GLU A 443 11.49 11.43 19.88
C GLU A 443 12.77 12.07 20.44
N ALA A 444 13.56 11.30 21.21
CA ALA A 444 14.80 11.78 21.80
C ALA A 444 15.90 12.08 20.76
N LEU A 445 15.92 11.36 19.63
CA LEU A 445 16.83 11.64 18.52
C LEU A 445 16.37 12.87 17.72
N SER A 446 15.07 13.04 17.51
CA SER A 446 14.50 14.24 16.88
C SER A 446 14.84 15.50 17.68
N GLU A 447 14.66 15.47 19.01
CA GLU A 447 15.08 16.57 19.89
C GLU A 447 16.59 16.88 19.79
N LEU A 448 17.42 15.86 19.57
CA LEU A 448 18.86 16.05 19.39
C LEU A 448 19.16 16.76 18.07
N VAL A 449 18.49 16.36 16.99
CA VAL A 449 18.62 16.98 15.67
C VAL A 449 18.13 18.43 15.69
N ASP A 450 17.04 18.73 16.39
CA ASP A 450 16.52 20.09 16.59
C ASP A 450 17.52 21.02 17.28
N THR A 451 18.48 20.47 18.04
CA THR A 451 19.59 21.28 18.61
C THR A 451 20.72 21.59 17.63
N GLY A 452 20.56 21.25 16.34
CA GLY A 452 21.52 21.52 15.27
C GLY A 452 22.54 20.42 15.05
N VAL A 453 22.29 19.20 15.53
CA VAL A 453 23.10 18.02 15.23
C VAL A 453 22.65 17.46 13.89
N ASP A 454 23.60 17.20 12.99
CA ASP A 454 23.34 16.54 11.72
C ASP A 454 22.67 15.15 11.95
N GLU A 455 21.60 14.89 11.22
CA GLU A 455 20.73 13.72 11.41
C GLU A 455 21.47 12.41 11.14
N GLU A 456 22.22 12.33 10.05
CA GLU A 456 23.09 11.19 9.71
C GLU A 456 24.08 10.89 10.84
N THR A 457 24.68 11.94 11.40
CA THR A 457 25.57 11.82 12.54
C THR A 457 24.85 11.30 13.78
N ALA A 458 23.66 11.80 14.10
CA ALA A 458 22.88 11.38 15.27
C ALA A 458 22.46 9.90 15.18
N VAL A 459 21.91 9.49 14.04
CA VAL A 459 21.40 8.13 13.78
C VAL A 459 22.55 7.12 13.73
N THR A 460 23.62 7.43 13.00
CA THR A 460 24.78 6.53 12.89
C THR A 460 25.48 6.35 14.24
N LEU A 461 25.60 7.42 15.02
CA LEU A 461 26.13 7.35 16.39
C LEU A 461 25.24 6.50 17.28
N PHE A 462 23.93 6.70 17.21
CA PHE A 462 22.95 5.96 18.00
C PHE A 462 23.07 4.46 17.74
N LEU A 463 22.97 4.02 16.50
CA LEU A 463 23.05 2.60 16.14
C LEU A 463 24.39 1.99 16.56
N TYR A 464 25.50 2.71 16.36
CA TYR A 464 26.80 2.26 16.80
C TYR A 464 26.87 2.12 18.32
N LEU A 465 26.47 3.12 19.09
CA LEU A 465 26.53 3.11 20.55
C LEU A 465 25.58 2.07 21.16
N LEU A 466 24.38 1.93 20.59
CA LEU A 466 23.42 0.88 20.93
C LEU A 466 24.06 -0.50 20.73
N SER A 467 24.77 -0.70 19.62
CA SER A 467 25.47 -1.97 19.34
C SER A 467 26.57 -2.31 20.34
N GLN A 468 27.12 -1.31 21.04
CA GLN A 468 28.13 -1.50 22.08
C GLN A 468 27.53 -1.69 23.48
N HIS A 469 26.26 -1.37 23.67
CA HIS A 469 25.62 -1.42 24.98
C HIS A 469 25.52 -2.87 25.50
N LYS A 470 25.79 -3.09 26.81
CA LYS A 470 25.92 -4.45 27.38
C LYS A 470 24.68 -5.33 27.23
N ARG A 471 23.48 -4.73 27.28
CA ARG A 471 22.19 -5.44 27.13
C ARG A 471 21.91 -5.84 25.67
N VAL A 472 22.34 -5.04 24.70
CA VAL A 472 22.03 -5.23 23.26
C VAL A 472 23.14 -5.99 22.54
N LYS A 473 24.40 -5.75 22.92
CA LYS A 473 25.60 -6.29 22.26
C LYS A 473 25.62 -7.81 22.16
N LYS A 474 24.95 -8.57 23.02
CA LYS A 474 24.93 -10.05 22.88
C LYS A 474 23.93 -10.55 21.85
N ARG A 475 22.89 -9.76 21.53
CA ARG A 475 21.81 -10.14 20.61
C ARG A 475 22.06 -9.73 19.16
N LEU A 476 22.86 -8.68 18.93
CA LEU A 476 23.24 -8.32 17.56
C LEU A 476 24.24 -9.32 16.97
N ASP A 477 24.08 -9.63 15.70
CA ASP A 477 24.97 -10.53 14.98
C ASP A 477 26.36 -9.91 14.76
N ARG A 478 27.37 -10.78 14.56
CA ARG A 478 28.77 -10.34 14.36
C ARG A 478 28.93 -9.44 13.15
N SER A 479 28.20 -9.74 12.08
CA SER A 479 28.18 -8.97 10.84
C SER A 479 27.46 -7.62 11.04
N THR A 480 26.39 -7.54 11.84
CA THR A 480 25.64 -6.30 12.15
C THR A 480 26.53 -5.30 12.83
N LYS A 481 27.23 -5.75 13.86
CA LYS A 481 28.25 -4.96 14.56
C LYS A 481 29.35 -4.48 13.64
N ARG A 482 29.79 -5.31 12.68
CA ARG A 482 30.86 -4.95 11.75
C ARG A 482 30.44 -3.83 10.82
N ILE A 483 29.21 -3.85 10.30
CA ILE A 483 28.67 -2.79 9.44
C ILE A 483 28.51 -1.50 10.22
N LEU A 484 27.87 -1.54 11.38
CA LEU A 484 27.70 -0.36 12.25
C LEU A 484 29.03 0.26 12.66
N THR A 485 30.05 -0.57 12.94
CA THR A 485 31.41 -0.08 13.23
C THR A 485 32.07 0.56 12.01
N LYS A 486 31.75 0.10 10.79
CA LYS A 486 32.27 0.68 9.55
C LYS A 486 31.61 2.04 9.27
N ALA A 487 30.28 2.12 9.37
CA ALA A 487 29.53 3.37 9.22
C ALA A 487 30.01 4.43 10.21
N TYR A 488 30.15 4.08 11.49
CA TYR A 488 30.70 4.97 12.51
C TYR A 488 32.12 5.48 12.18
N LYS A 489 32.98 4.65 11.59
CA LYS A 489 34.34 5.06 11.18
C LYS A 489 34.36 6.00 9.97
N GLN A 490 33.28 6.03 9.19
CA GLN A 490 33.14 6.91 8.03
C GLN A 490 32.62 8.29 8.44
N LEU A 491 31.96 8.43 9.59
CA LEU A 491 31.64 9.73 10.16
C LEU A 491 32.91 10.56 10.38
N THR A 492 32.86 11.83 9.96
CA THR A 492 33.91 12.83 10.15
C THR A 492 33.95 13.31 11.62
N GLY A 493 34.26 12.39 12.54
CA GLY A 493 34.58 12.70 13.94
C GLY A 493 33.54 13.53 14.68
N ALA A 494 32.42 12.91 15.08
CA ALA A 494 31.40 13.60 15.86
C ALA A 494 31.92 14.14 17.21
N PRO A 495 31.54 15.35 17.64
CA PRO A 495 31.99 15.95 18.90
C PRO A 495 31.72 15.05 20.11
N SER A 496 32.63 15.05 21.10
CA SER A 496 32.49 14.24 22.31
C SER A 496 31.19 14.52 23.08
N GLU A 497 30.67 15.73 22.99
CA GLU A 497 29.42 16.15 23.63
C GLU A 497 28.19 15.47 23.00
N VAL A 498 28.14 15.39 21.67
CA VAL A 498 27.08 14.66 20.94
C VAL A 498 27.12 13.17 21.28
N GLN A 499 28.32 12.58 21.33
CA GLN A 499 28.47 11.17 21.73
C GLN A 499 27.99 10.90 23.16
N GLN A 500 28.20 11.84 24.09
CA GLN A 500 27.71 11.72 25.46
C GLN A 500 26.18 11.86 25.53
N ARG A 501 25.60 12.77 24.74
CA ARG A 501 24.15 12.98 24.69
C ARG A 501 23.42 11.77 24.12
N VAL A 502 23.91 11.19 23.02
CA VAL A 502 23.37 9.93 22.46
C VAL A 502 23.50 8.76 23.45
N ARG A 503 24.60 8.68 24.22
CA ARG A 503 24.72 7.68 25.30
C ARG A 503 23.66 7.87 26.38
N SER A 504 23.38 9.11 26.79
CA SER A 504 22.34 9.40 27.78
C SER A 504 20.97 8.94 27.27
N ILE A 505 20.63 9.27 26.01
CA ILE A 505 19.37 8.85 25.37
C ILE A 505 19.21 7.32 25.45
N ILE A 506 20.24 6.56 25.07
CA ILE A 506 20.22 5.10 25.14
C ILE A 506 20.06 4.62 26.59
N GLU A 507 20.81 5.19 27.53
CA GLU A 507 20.75 4.78 28.93
C GLU A 507 19.40 5.08 29.58
N ASP A 508 18.81 6.23 29.27
CA ASP A 508 17.53 6.65 29.83
C ASP A 508 16.39 5.82 29.24
N TYR A 509 16.37 5.60 27.93
CA TYR A 509 15.41 4.67 27.30
C TYR A 509 15.51 3.26 27.90
N LEU A 510 16.73 2.72 28.06
CA LEU A 510 16.93 1.38 28.62
C LEU A 510 16.59 1.26 30.11
N LYS A 511 16.57 2.38 30.85
CA LYS A 511 16.05 2.43 32.22
C LYS A 511 14.53 2.41 32.23
N THR A 512 13.88 3.16 31.32
CA THR A 512 12.42 3.25 31.21
C THR A 512 11.79 1.90 30.93
N ILE A 513 12.40 1.09 30.06
CA ILE A 513 11.90 -0.26 29.75
C ILE A 513 12.37 -1.32 30.77
N GLY A 514 13.24 -0.95 31.72
CA GLY A 514 14.06 -1.88 32.49
C GLY A 514 13.96 -1.78 34.01
N SER A 515 12.82 -1.34 34.53
CA SER A 515 12.41 -1.51 35.94
C SER A 515 11.51 -2.73 36.11
#